data_AF-A0A3D4ZWZ4-F1
#
_entry.id   AF-A0A3D4ZWZ4-F1
#
_cell.length_a   1.000
_cell.length_b   1.000
_cell.length_c   1.000
_cell.angle_alpha   90.00
_cell.angle_beta   90.00
_cell.angle_gamma   90.00
#
_symmetry.space_group_name_H-M   'P 1'
#
loop_
_entity.id
_entity.type
_entity.pdbx_description
1 polymer ?
#
loop_
_entity_poly.entity_id
_entity_poly.type
_entity_poly.pdbx_seq_one_letter_code
_entity_poly.pdbx_strand_id
1 'polypeptide(L)'
;MSDTRTLQLGDVVALDDHEQAIRGFIEQYMLDECGLVYSHMSAEHLRPWRHEELMEWDTLPVYNRQRGDPASQLAYEDTLMATGEYAFSQVRRYEVTGDSAALATAAHQVYALLRVLYEGELYEPGFLPKPHGGMRRAAYSHEISPDQYIKAYIALRTYQPYGPPSLQRIIDRYLVAIADYFLNRNFQHPYRERTLVNPDTRSHCITIYTPSLWIAYKLTGEERYREAVATFDPTVDRLLGGEFELNFNLCSLFCEGFHLALSEGYEDDRLRQLIGIQWEANMTLVSDDGHGIQGPNTPVRTSRVLRMAALAPIVDYYFPQMDALPIGLKVLGAQIDPRRMCYYLEYDPAHVPAGHKYLSESICETSVTSWLAAYWRYRRIMQTEGRVAP
;
A
#
# COMPACT_ATOMS: atom_id res chain seq x y z
N MET A 1 17.64 3.13 31.27
CA MET A 1 18.26 2.83 29.97
C MET A 1 17.99 1.35 29.72
N SER A 2 16.97 1.05 28.91
CA SER A 2 16.71 -0.32 28.47
C SER A 2 17.85 -0.75 27.54
N ASP A 3 18.36 -1.95 27.74
CA ASP A 3 19.39 -2.56 26.90
C ASP A 3 18.77 -2.86 25.52
N THR A 4 18.90 -1.92 24.57
CA THR A 4 18.31 -2.03 23.24
C THR A 4 19.15 -3.00 22.42
N ARG A 5 18.90 -4.30 22.59
CA ARG A 5 19.53 -5.34 21.77
C ARG A 5 19.21 -5.07 20.29
N THR A 6 20.24 -4.86 19.47
CA THR A 6 20.10 -4.75 18.01
C THR A 6 19.59 -6.08 17.47
N LEU A 7 18.38 -6.07 16.88
CA LEU A 7 17.82 -7.23 16.22
C LEU A 7 18.66 -7.56 14.97
N GLN A 8 19.01 -8.83 14.82
CA GLN A 8 19.69 -9.39 13.66
C GLN A 8 18.67 -10.08 12.75
N LEU A 9 19.04 -10.30 11.49
CA LEU A 9 18.16 -11.00 10.54
C LEU A 9 17.70 -12.39 11.04
N GLY A 10 18.52 -13.06 11.86
CA GLY A 10 18.16 -14.32 12.53
C GLY A 10 16.98 -14.22 13.49
N ASP A 11 16.70 -13.02 14.03
CA ASP A 11 15.64 -12.79 15.01
C ASP A 11 14.24 -12.76 14.37
N VAL A 12 14.12 -12.75 13.03
CA VAL A 12 12.84 -12.85 12.31
C VAL A 12 12.08 -14.13 12.69
N VAL A 13 12.79 -15.22 12.99
CA VAL A 13 12.18 -16.51 13.38
C VAL A 13 11.42 -16.39 14.71
N ALA A 14 11.82 -15.44 15.58
CA ALA A 14 11.09 -15.18 16.82
C ALA A 14 9.71 -14.53 16.56
N LEU A 15 9.43 -14.09 15.32
CA LEU A 15 8.15 -13.49 14.92
C LEU A 15 7.18 -14.48 14.26
N ASP A 16 7.53 -15.77 14.14
CA ASP A 16 6.70 -16.78 13.46
C ASP A 16 5.30 -16.92 14.08
N ASP A 17 5.21 -16.93 15.41
CA ASP A 17 3.91 -17.00 16.11
C ASP A 17 3.08 -15.72 15.88
N HIS A 18 3.75 -14.57 15.75
CA HIS A 18 3.11 -13.29 15.46
C HIS A 18 2.59 -13.22 14.02
N GLU A 19 3.30 -13.82 13.05
CA GLU A 19 2.80 -13.96 11.68
C GLU A 19 1.48 -14.70 11.66
N GLN A 20 1.42 -15.85 12.33
CA GLN A 20 0.21 -16.67 12.34
C GLN A 20 -0.95 -15.94 13.00
N ALA A 21 -0.70 -15.24 14.11
CA ALA A 21 -1.70 -14.44 14.81
C ALA A 21 -2.22 -13.28 13.95
N ILE A 22 -1.34 -12.55 13.28
CA ILE A 22 -1.71 -11.41 12.43
C ILE A 22 -2.44 -11.87 11.16
N ARG A 23 -1.96 -12.91 10.50
CA ARG A 23 -2.64 -13.50 9.35
C ARG A 23 -4.03 -14.03 9.73
N GLY A 24 -4.12 -14.77 10.83
CA GLY A 24 -5.40 -15.25 11.35
C GLY A 24 -6.36 -14.10 11.69
N PHE A 25 -5.85 -12.98 12.20
CA PHE A 25 -6.65 -11.79 12.45
C PHE A 25 -7.26 -11.21 11.17
N ILE A 26 -6.47 -11.08 10.09
CA ILE A 26 -6.99 -10.64 8.79
C ILE A 26 -8.08 -11.60 8.29
N GLU A 27 -7.76 -12.90 8.25
CA GLU A 27 -8.64 -13.95 7.73
C GLU A 27 -9.97 -14.03 8.50
N GLN A 28 -9.95 -13.77 9.81
CA GLN A 28 -11.13 -13.87 10.66
C GLN A 28 -11.98 -12.59 10.69
N TYR A 29 -11.36 -11.42 10.70
CA TYR A 29 -12.06 -10.16 11.00
C TYR A 29 -12.05 -9.16 9.86
N MET A 30 -10.99 -9.12 9.06
CA MET A 30 -10.78 -8.04 8.10
C MET A 30 -11.22 -8.38 6.69
N LEU A 31 -11.48 -9.63 6.35
CA LEU A 31 -11.98 -9.99 5.02
C LEU A 31 -13.50 -9.83 4.91
N ASP A 32 -13.95 -9.21 3.83
CA ASP A 32 -15.35 -9.27 3.41
C ASP A 32 -15.66 -10.60 2.70
N GLU A 33 -16.95 -10.82 2.40
CA GLU A 33 -17.42 -12.04 1.71
C GLU A 33 -16.86 -12.22 0.29
N CYS A 34 -16.28 -11.17 -0.30
CA CYS A 34 -15.73 -11.16 -1.64
C CYS A 34 -14.18 -11.20 -1.65
N GLY A 35 -13.55 -11.27 -0.47
CA GLY A 35 -12.10 -11.32 -0.32
C GLY A 35 -11.40 -9.97 -0.29
N LEU A 36 -12.13 -8.84 -0.22
CA LEU A 36 -11.56 -7.51 0.02
C LEU A 36 -11.21 -7.36 1.51
N VAL A 37 -10.11 -6.67 1.79
CA VAL A 37 -9.70 -6.33 3.16
C VAL A 37 -10.37 -5.02 3.57
N TYR A 38 -11.23 -5.05 4.58
CA TYR A 38 -11.84 -3.86 5.17
C TYR A 38 -10.80 -2.85 5.63
N SER A 39 -11.17 -1.59 5.54
CA SER A 39 -10.39 -0.45 6.02
C SER A 39 -11.09 0.23 7.20
N HIS A 40 -10.30 0.91 8.04
CA HIS A 40 -10.78 1.68 9.20
C HIS A 40 -11.74 0.91 10.11
N MET A 41 -11.52 -0.38 10.37
CA MET A 41 -12.40 -1.13 11.27
C MET A 41 -12.29 -0.63 12.72
N SER A 42 -13.39 -0.70 13.48
CA SER A 42 -13.36 -0.41 14.92
C SER A 42 -12.43 -1.38 15.65
N ALA A 43 -11.41 -0.86 16.33
CA ALA A 43 -10.49 -1.64 17.14
C ALA A 43 -11.17 -2.26 18.37
N GLU A 44 -12.23 -1.62 18.89
CA GLU A 44 -13.03 -2.15 19.99
C GLU A 44 -13.90 -3.32 19.54
N HIS A 45 -14.63 -3.15 18.43
CA HIS A 45 -15.64 -4.12 18.01
C HIS A 45 -15.14 -5.16 17.01
N LEU A 46 -13.95 -4.96 16.43
CA LEU A 46 -13.34 -5.82 15.41
C LEU A 46 -14.26 -6.07 14.21
N ARG A 47 -14.95 -5.01 13.78
CA ARG A 47 -15.83 -4.98 12.60
C ARG A 47 -15.85 -3.57 12.00
N PRO A 48 -16.34 -3.40 10.76
CA PRO A 48 -16.68 -2.07 10.25
C PRO A 48 -17.54 -1.27 11.23
N TRP A 49 -17.32 0.04 11.26
CA TRP A 49 -18.14 0.97 12.03
C TRP A 49 -19.59 0.91 11.59
N ARG A 50 -20.51 1.12 12.52
CA ARG A 50 -21.92 1.40 12.22
C ARG A 50 -22.11 2.90 11.99
N HIS A 51 -23.15 3.25 11.25
CA HIS A 51 -23.47 4.64 10.96
C HIS A 51 -23.64 5.44 12.26
N GLU A 52 -24.38 4.90 13.22
CA GLU A 52 -24.69 5.54 14.50
C GLU A 52 -23.42 5.80 15.32
N GLU A 53 -22.42 4.92 15.24
CA GLU A 53 -21.14 5.06 15.95
C GLU A 53 -20.31 6.23 15.38
N LEU A 54 -20.45 6.51 14.08
CA LEU A 54 -19.74 7.61 13.41
C LEU A 54 -20.46 8.96 13.53
N MET A 55 -21.76 8.96 13.83
CA MET A 55 -22.56 10.19 13.93
C MET A 55 -22.15 11.09 15.10
N GLU A 56 -21.53 10.51 16.13
CA GLU A 56 -20.98 11.28 17.27
C GLU A 56 -19.72 12.07 16.89
N TRP A 57 -19.13 11.77 15.73
CA TRP A 57 -17.86 12.33 15.30
C TRP A 57 -18.08 13.27 14.13
N ASP A 58 -17.42 14.43 14.15
CA ASP A 58 -17.46 15.38 13.02
C ASP A 58 -16.61 14.86 11.85
N THR A 59 -17.07 13.77 11.28
CA THR A 59 -16.47 12.97 10.22
C THR A 59 -16.36 13.74 8.89
N LEU A 60 -16.97 14.92 8.80
CA LEU A 60 -17.06 15.79 7.63
C LEU A 60 -15.80 15.97 6.78
N PRO A 61 -14.61 16.23 7.36
CA PRO A 61 -13.43 16.52 6.55
C PRO A 61 -12.97 15.34 5.70
N VAL A 62 -13.41 14.12 6.03
CA VAL A 62 -12.95 12.89 5.39
C VAL A 62 -13.96 12.36 4.37
N TYR A 63 -15.27 12.56 4.57
CA TYR A 63 -16.31 11.88 3.76
C TYR A 63 -17.11 12.78 2.84
N ASN A 64 -17.60 12.19 1.76
CA ASN A 64 -18.61 12.82 0.94
C ASN A 64 -20.00 12.56 1.54
N ARG A 65 -20.52 13.54 2.31
CA ARG A 65 -21.87 13.50 2.90
C ARG A 65 -22.97 13.19 1.89
N GLN A 66 -22.78 13.53 0.62
CA GLN A 66 -23.78 13.28 -0.42
C GLN A 66 -24.02 11.79 -0.67
N ARG A 67 -23.09 10.91 -0.25
CA ARG A 67 -23.24 9.46 -0.35
C ARG A 67 -24.19 8.87 0.71
N GLY A 68 -24.46 9.58 1.80
CA GLY A 68 -25.41 9.14 2.84
C GLY A 68 -25.03 7.90 3.66
N ASP A 69 -23.84 7.33 3.47
CA ASP A 69 -23.41 6.07 4.10
C ASP A 69 -21.91 6.12 4.51
N PRO A 70 -21.54 6.92 5.53
CA PRO A 70 -20.15 7.11 5.95
C PRO A 70 -19.49 5.83 6.45
N ALA A 71 -20.23 4.92 7.09
CA ALA A 71 -19.72 3.65 7.59
C ALA A 71 -19.21 2.76 6.44
N SER A 72 -20.03 2.67 5.40
CA SER A 72 -19.72 1.93 4.16
C SER A 72 -18.62 2.59 3.35
N GLN A 73 -18.53 3.94 3.34
CA GLN A 73 -17.36 4.60 2.78
C GLN A 73 -16.10 4.24 3.57
N LEU A 74 -16.15 4.30 4.91
CA LEU A 74 -15.02 3.99 5.79
C LEU A 74 -14.45 2.60 5.58
N ALA A 75 -15.35 1.63 5.59
CA ALA A 75 -15.03 0.21 5.49
C ALA A 75 -14.24 -0.12 4.22
N TYR A 76 -14.30 0.75 3.21
CA TYR A 76 -13.72 0.53 1.91
C TYR A 76 -12.86 1.70 1.39
N GLU A 77 -12.49 2.67 2.24
CA GLU A 77 -11.74 3.87 1.82
C GLU A 77 -10.33 3.49 1.32
N ASP A 78 -9.58 2.65 2.06
CA ASP A 78 -8.23 2.18 1.69
C ASP A 78 -8.18 0.66 1.38
N THR A 79 -9.34 0.05 1.11
CA THR A 79 -9.48 -1.41 0.97
C THR A 79 -8.61 -2.04 -0.13
N LEU A 80 -8.48 -1.40 -1.29
CA LEU A 80 -7.71 -1.98 -2.40
C LEU A 80 -6.21 -1.96 -2.10
N MET A 81 -5.74 -1.00 -1.30
CA MET A 81 -4.35 -1.00 -0.84
C MET A 81 -4.05 -2.20 0.03
N ALA A 82 -4.88 -2.41 1.06
CA ALA A 82 -4.72 -3.51 1.99
C ALA A 82 -4.94 -4.87 1.32
N THR A 83 -5.93 -4.96 0.42
CA THR A 83 -6.20 -6.17 -0.37
C THR A 83 -5.00 -6.55 -1.23
N GLY A 84 -4.43 -5.58 -1.96
CA GLY A 84 -3.23 -5.81 -2.77
C GLY A 84 -2.01 -6.19 -1.94
N GLU A 85 -1.79 -5.51 -0.82
CA GLU A 85 -0.67 -5.78 0.08
C GLU A 85 -0.79 -7.15 0.75
N TYR A 86 -2.00 -7.54 1.15
CA TYR A 86 -2.25 -8.88 1.67
C TYR A 86 -2.00 -9.95 0.61
N ALA A 87 -2.53 -9.79 -0.61
CA ALA A 87 -2.27 -10.71 -1.71
C ALA A 87 -0.77 -10.86 -1.99
N PHE A 88 -0.04 -9.74 -2.06
CA PHE A 88 1.42 -9.72 -2.21
C PHE A 88 2.11 -10.50 -1.10
N SER A 89 1.73 -10.28 0.17
CA SER A 89 2.30 -11.01 1.31
C SER A 89 2.12 -12.52 1.19
N GLN A 90 0.96 -12.97 0.69
CA GLN A 90 0.66 -14.40 0.53
C GLN A 90 1.43 -15.02 -0.65
N VAL A 91 1.69 -14.26 -1.74
CA VAL A 91 2.61 -14.71 -2.79
C VAL A 91 4.03 -14.87 -2.23
N ARG A 92 4.52 -13.92 -1.43
CA ARG A 92 5.84 -14.03 -0.79
C ARG A 92 5.91 -15.20 0.19
N ARG A 93 4.84 -15.47 0.95
CA ARG A 93 4.73 -16.67 1.78
C ARG A 93 4.86 -17.94 0.95
N TYR A 94 4.16 -18.03 -0.18
CA TYR A 94 4.28 -19.19 -1.09
C TYR A 94 5.71 -19.36 -1.61
N GLU A 95 6.36 -18.28 -2.04
CA GLU A 95 7.75 -18.32 -2.52
C GLU A 95 8.74 -18.83 -1.46
N VAL A 96 8.52 -18.47 -0.20
CA VAL A 96 9.38 -18.87 0.93
C VAL A 96 9.07 -20.30 1.39
N THR A 97 7.80 -20.69 1.43
CA THR A 97 7.38 -21.93 2.12
C THR A 97 6.98 -23.06 1.18
N GLY A 98 6.67 -22.76 -0.09
CA GLY A 98 6.03 -23.69 -1.02
C GLY A 98 4.56 -24.01 -0.68
N ASP A 99 3.96 -23.35 0.31
CA ASP A 99 2.60 -23.66 0.77
C ASP A 99 1.54 -23.19 -0.24
N SER A 100 0.95 -24.14 -0.96
CA SER A 100 -0.10 -23.86 -1.95
C SER A 100 -1.33 -23.17 -1.36
N ALA A 101 -1.60 -23.30 -0.05
CA ALA A 101 -2.72 -22.58 0.58
C ALA A 101 -2.48 -21.07 0.58
N ALA A 102 -1.24 -20.61 0.73
CA ALA A 102 -0.90 -19.19 0.62
C ALA A 102 -1.18 -18.67 -0.79
N LEU A 103 -0.83 -19.44 -1.83
CA LEU A 103 -1.12 -19.06 -3.21
C LEU A 103 -2.63 -19.05 -3.51
N ALA A 104 -3.39 -19.99 -2.94
CA ALA A 104 -4.85 -20.01 -3.05
C ALA A 104 -5.49 -18.80 -2.37
N THR A 105 -4.97 -18.37 -1.20
CA THR A 105 -5.38 -17.12 -0.56
C THR A 105 -5.07 -15.93 -1.48
N ALA A 106 -3.82 -15.79 -1.95
CA ALA A 106 -3.45 -14.72 -2.87
C ALA A 106 -4.37 -14.65 -4.11
N ALA A 107 -4.73 -15.81 -4.68
CA ALA A 107 -5.64 -15.91 -5.80
C ALA A 107 -7.01 -15.28 -5.47
N HIS A 108 -7.57 -15.55 -4.29
CA HIS A 108 -8.86 -15.01 -3.87
C HIS A 108 -8.85 -13.47 -3.87
N GLN A 109 -7.83 -12.85 -3.26
CA GLN A 109 -7.69 -11.39 -3.28
C GLN A 109 -7.42 -10.83 -4.69
N VAL A 110 -6.63 -11.52 -5.52
CA VAL A 110 -6.40 -11.13 -6.92
C VAL A 110 -7.70 -11.14 -7.73
N TYR A 111 -8.54 -12.17 -7.55
CA TYR A 111 -9.88 -12.20 -8.16
C TYR A 111 -10.76 -11.06 -7.66
N ALA A 112 -10.67 -10.69 -6.38
CA ALA A 112 -11.39 -9.55 -5.84
C ALA A 112 -10.98 -8.22 -6.50
N LEU A 113 -9.67 -7.97 -6.63
CA LEU A 113 -9.13 -6.80 -7.32
C LEU A 113 -9.57 -6.76 -8.80
N LEU A 114 -9.44 -7.89 -9.51
CA LEU A 114 -9.88 -8.02 -10.90
C LEU A 114 -11.40 -7.80 -11.04
N ARG A 115 -12.20 -8.22 -10.06
CA ARG A 115 -13.63 -7.97 -10.09
C ARG A 115 -13.95 -6.48 -9.90
N VAL A 116 -13.24 -5.77 -9.03
CA VAL A 116 -13.41 -4.31 -8.89
C VAL A 116 -13.03 -3.58 -10.18
N LEU A 117 -11.94 -3.99 -10.85
CA LEU A 117 -11.59 -3.48 -12.19
C LEU A 117 -12.68 -3.76 -13.22
N TYR A 118 -13.23 -4.99 -13.23
CA TYR A 118 -14.33 -5.36 -14.11
C TYR A 118 -15.58 -4.50 -13.88
N GLU A 119 -15.96 -4.25 -12.62
CA GLU A 119 -17.05 -3.32 -12.30
C GLU A 119 -16.75 -1.89 -12.77
N GLY A 120 -15.48 -1.47 -12.68
CA GLY A 120 -15.00 -0.19 -13.18
C GLY A 120 -15.09 -0.02 -14.70
N GLU A 121 -15.09 -1.11 -15.48
CA GLU A 121 -15.26 -1.06 -16.95
C GLU A 121 -16.60 -0.46 -17.38
N LEU A 122 -17.62 -0.46 -16.50
CA LEU A 122 -18.89 0.23 -16.75
C LEU A 122 -18.73 1.75 -16.89
N TYR A 123 -17.66 2.31 -16.30
CA TYR A 123 -17.24 3.67 -16.54
C TYR A 123 -16.27 3.74 -17.71
N GLU A 124 -15.12 3.04 -17.61
CA GLU A 124 -14.13 2.92 -18.68
C GLU A 124 -13.15 1.77 -18.41
N PRO A 125 -12.63 1.07 -19.43
CA PRO A 125 -11.53 0.14 -19.25
C PRO A 125 -10.34 0.77 -18.50
N GLY A 126 -9.81 0.04 -17.52
CA GLY A 126 -8.69 0.50 -16.69
C GLY A 126 -9.08 1.36 -15.48
N PHE A 127 -10.35 1.77 -15.37
CA PHE A 127 -10.85 2.45 -14.19
C PHE A 127 -10.94 1.49 -12.99
N LEU A 128 -10.24 1.82 -11.91
CA LEU A 128 -10.29 1.13 -10.61
C LEU A 128 -11.05 2.00 -9.60
N PRO A 129 -12.38 1.83 -9.43
CA PRO A 129 -13.15 2.60 -8.48
C PRO A 129 -12.80 2.21 -7.04
N LYS A 130 -12.90 3.16 -6.11
CA LYS A 130 -12.99 2.83 -4.68
C LYS A 130 -14.31 2.09 -4.43
N PRO A 131 -14.32 0.85 -3.95
CA PRO A 131 -15.54 0.05 -3.85
C PRO A 131 -16.32 0.39 -2.57
N HIS A 132 -16.73 1.66 -2.41
CA HIS A 132 -17.49 2.12 -1.24
C HIS A 132 -18.80 1.33 -1.09
N GLY A 133 -18.87 0.52 -0.04
CA GLY A 133 -19.94 -0.45 0.20
C GLY A 133 -19.77 -1.82 -0.45
N GLY A 134 -18.53 -2.17 -0.77
CA GLY A 134 -18.11 -3.48 -1.23
C GLY A 134 -18.20 -3.66 -2.73
N MET A 135 -17.78 -4.84 -3.17
CA MET A 135 -17.62 -5.19 -4.58
C MET A 135 -18.88 -4.95 -5.41
N ARG A 136 -20.06 -5.29 -4.87
CA ARG A 136 -21.36 -5.12 -5.57
C ARG A 136 -21.74 -3.65 -5.81
N ARG A 137 -21.08 -2.71 -5.12
CA ARG A 137 -21.30 -1.27 -5.27
C ARG A 137 -20.15 -0.56 -5.97
N ALA A 138 -19.08 -1.27 -6.35
CA ALA A 138 -17.91 -0.69 -6.98
C ALA A 138 -18.26 0.10 -8.26
N ALA A 139 -19.15 -0.44 -9.09
CA ALA A 139 -19.64 0.19 -10.32
C ALA A 139 -20.31 1.56 -10.12
N TYR A 140 -20.82 1.84 -8.93
CA TYR A 140 -21.54 3.09 -8.61
C TYR A 140 -20.63 4.15 -7.98
N SER A 141 -19.35 3.83 -7.74
CA SER A 141 -18.39 4.79 -7.22
C SER A 141 -17.62 5.44 -8.36
N HIS A 142 -17.73 6.76 -8.49
CA HIS A 142 -16.94 7.54 -9.44
C HIS A 142 -15.63 8.08 -8.85
N GLU A 143 -15.28 7.64 -7.64
CA GLU A 143 -14.07 8.06 -6.95
C GLU A 143 -12.95 7.05 -7.15
N ILE A 144 -11.76 7.58 -7.39
CA ILE A 144 -10.52 6.82 -7.45
C ILE A 144 -9.51 7.38 -6.48
N SER A 145 -8.53 6.55 -6.12
CA SER A 145 -7.30 7.00 -5.47
C SER A 145 -6.12 6.42 -6.22
N PRO A 146 -5.17 7.26 -6.70
CA PRO A 146 -3.90 6.79 -7.24
C PRO A 146 -3.24 5.76 -6.31
N ASP A 147 -3.21 6.02 -5.00
CA ASP A 147 -2.59 5.16 -4.00
C ASP A 147 -3.09 3.70 -4.03
N GLN A 148 -4.37 3.50 -4.38
CA GLN A 148 -4.98 2.18 -4.48
C GLN A 148 -4.55 1.42 -5.74
N TYR A 149 -4.21 2.12 -6.83
CA TYR A 149 -3.74 1.47 -8.04
C TYR A 149 -2.39 0.78 -7.81
N ILE A 150 -1.42 1.43 -7.16
CA ILE A 150 -0.07 0.85 -7.09
C ILE A 150 -0.04 -0.47 -6.32
N LYS A 151 -0.74 -0.56 -5.20
CA LYS A 151 -0.82 -1.80 -4.42
C LYS A 151 -1.57 -2.91 -5.18
N ALA A 152 -2.63 -2.56 -5.90
CA ALA A 152 -3.29 -3.51 -6.80
C ALA A 152 -2.34 -3.96 -7.92
N TYR A 153 -1.58 -3.04 -8.52
CA TYR A 153 -0.61 -3.31 -9.58
C TYR A 153 0.48 -4.28 -9.12
N ILE A 154 1.08 -4.03 -7.95
CA ILE A 154 2.08 -4.91 -7.34
C ILE A 154 1.50 -6.31 -7.12
N ALA A 155 0.29 -6.41 -6.56
CA ALA A 155 -0.36 -7.69 -6.30
C ALA A 155 -0.62 -8.49 -7.59
N LEU A 156 -1.24 -7.85 -8.57
CA LEU A 156 -1.56 -8.45 -9.87
C LEU A 156 -0.29 -8.93 -10.57
N ARG A 157 0.74 -8.07 -10.63
CA ARG A 157 2.00 -8.39 -11.32
C ARG A 157 2.80 -9.48 -10.60
N THR A 158 2.85 -9.46 -9.27
CA THR A 158 3.57 -10.48 -8.49
C THR A 158 2.88 -11.83 -8.57
N TYR A 159 1.55 -11.87 -8.56
CA TYR A 159 0.79 -13.13 -8.64
C TYR A 159 0.79 -13.73 -10.06
N GLN A 160 0.86 -12.89 -11.09
CA GLN A 160 0.67 -13.30 -12.48
C GLN A 160 1.43 -14.57 -12.90
N PRO A 161 2.74 -14.75 -12.62
CA PRO A 161 3.47 -15.94 -13.08
C PRO A 161 2.91 -17.27 -12.55
N TYR A 162 2.14 -17.23 -11.45
CA TYR A 162 1.54 -18.40 -10.81
C TYR A 162 0.11 -18.70 -11.28
N GLY A 163 -0.56 -17.72 -11.90
CA GLY A 163 -1.90 -17.91 -12.42
C GLY A 163 -1.92 -18.80 -13.67
N PRO A 164 -3.05 -19.48 -13.99
CA PRO A 164 -3.18 -20.19 -15.26
C PRO A 164 -3.08 -19.22 -16.46
N PRO A 165 -2.69 -19.67 -17.66
CA PRO A 165 -2.48 -18.79 -18.81
C PRO A 165 -3.67 -17.90 -19.19
N SER A 166 -4.90 -18.34 -18.93
CA SER A 166 -6.11 -17.52 -19.14
C SER A 166 -6.18 -16.34 -18.17
N LEU A 167 -5.84 -16.54 -16.90
CA LEU A 167 -5.80 -15.50 -15.89
C LEU A 167 -4.62 -14.55 -16.13
N GLN A 168 -3.47 -15.07 -16.55
CA GLN A 168 -2.32 -14.24 -16.93
C GLN A 168 -2.68 -13.19 -17.98
N ARG A 169 -3.39 -13.62 -19.04
CA ARG A 169 -3.88 -12.72 -20.10
C ARG A 169 -4.91 -11.70 -19.59
N ILE A 170 -5.76 -12.09 -18.64
CA ILE A 170 -6.72 -11.16 -18.02
C ILE A 170 -5.96 -10.09 -17.23
N ILE A 171 -4.95 -10.49 -16.45
CA ILE A 171 -4.08 -9.56 -15.74
C ILE A 171 -3.37 -8.63 -16.72
N ASP A 172 -2.72 -9.15 -17.77
CA ASP A 172 -2.05 -8.34 -18.80
C ASP A 172 -2.98 -7.28 -19.39
N ARG A 173 -4.20 -7.70 -19.77
CA ARG A 173 -5.22 -6.80 -20.33
C ARG A 173 -5.54 -5.65 -19.38
N TYR A 174 -5.74 -5.93 -18.09
CA TYR A 174 -6.04 -4.88 -17.12
C TYR A 174 -4.83 -3.98 -16.81
N LEU A 175 -3.62 -4.54 -16.76
CA LEU A 175 -2.40 -3.75 -16.57
C LEU A 175 -2.20 -2.73 -17.70
N VAL A 176 -2.45 -3.14 -18.95
CA VAL A 176 -2.46 -2.25 -20.14
C VAL A 176 -3.62 -1.25 -20.08
N ALA A 177 -4.84 -1.71 -19.76
CA ALA A 177 -6.01 -0.83 -19.69
C ALA A 177 -5.85 0.28 -18.65
N ILE A 178 -5.21 0.02 -17.51
CA ILE A 178 -4.88 1.04 -16.50
C ILE A 178 -3.95 2.11 -17.08
N ALA A 179 -2.93 1.71 -17.85
CA ALA A 179 -2.03 2.65 -18.50
C ALA A 179 -2.76 3.51 -19.54
N ASP A 180 -3.61 2.88 -20.37
CA ASP A 180 -4.49 3.58 -21.32
C ASP A 180 -5.43 4.58 -20.62
N TYR A 181 -6.06 4.17 -19.51
CA TYR A 181 -6.99 5.02 -18.75
C TYR A 181 -6.36 6.35 -18.34
N PHE A 182 -5.14 6.31 -17.79
CA PHE A 182 -4.42 7.51 -17.37
C PHE A 182 -3.86 8.28 -18.56
N LEU A 183 -3.30 7.60 -19.55
CA LEU A 183 -2.73 8.23 -20.74
C LEU A 183 -3.79 9.01 -21.53
N ASN A 184 -4.97 8.43 -21.74
CA ASN A 184 -6.10 9.05 -22.45
C ASN A 184 -6.64 10.30 -21.74
N ARG A 185 -6.31 10.47 -20.45
CA ARG A 185 -6.69 11.62 -19.63
C ARG A 185 -5.54 12.60 -19.41
N ASN A 186 -4.43 12.44 -20.11
CA ASN A 186 -3.20 13.22 -19.88
C ASN A 186 -2.78 13.20 -18.39
N PHE A 187 -2.99 12.06 -17.73
CA PHE A 187 -2.67 11.85 -16.31
C PHE A 187 -3.46 12.74 -15.33
N GLN A 188 -4.62 13.24 -15.76
CA GLN A 188 -5.51 14.06 -14.94
C GLN A 188 -6.75 13.28 -14.53
N HIS A 189 -7.14 13.36 -13.26
CA HIS A 189 -8.39 12.76 -12.79
C HIS A 189 -9.04 13.57 -11.67
N PRO A 190 -10.38 13.54 -11.57
CA PRO A 190 -11.09 14.19 -10.48
C PRO A 190 -10.89 13.39 -9.17
N TYR A 191 -10.48 14.08 -8.12
CA TYR A 191 -10.44 13.58 -6.76
C TYR A 191 -11.53 14.24 -5.92
N ARG A 192 -12.36 13.41 -5.26
CA ARG A 192 -13.53 13.83 -4.46
C ARG A 192 -14.41 14.86 -5.17
N GLU A 193 -14.54 14.74 -6.50
CA GLU A 193 -15.36 15.62 -7.37
C GLU A 193 -14.97 17.12 -7.32
N ARG A 194 -13.83 17.48 -6.73
CA ARG A 194 -13.47 18.88 -6.43
C ARG A 194 -12.09 19.29 -6.89
N THR A 195 -11.14 18.35 -6.92
CA THR A 195 -9.74 18.66 -7.18
C THR A 195 -9.25 17.84 -8.35
N LEU A 196 -8.64 18.50 -9.34
CA LEU A 196 -7.94 17.81 -10.41
C LEU A 196 -6.57 17.35 -9.89
N VAL A 197 -6.35 16.04 -9.86
CA VAL A 197 -5.09 15.44 -9.44
C VAL A 197 -4.27 15.09 -10.68
N ASN A 198 -3.01 15.49 -10.66
CA ASN A 198 -2.00 15.23 -11.69
C ASN A 198 -0.60 15.22 -11.06
N PRO A 199 0.47 14.86 -11.80
CA PRO A 199 1.85 14.87 -11.27
C PRO A 199 2.31 16.22 -10.70
N ASP A 200 1.78 17.33 -11.20
CA ASP A 200 2.16 18.66 -10.74
C ASP A 200 1.55 18.99 -9.37
N THR A 201 0.30 18.59 -9.14
CA THR A 201 -0.42 18.85 -7.89
C THR A 201 -0.23 17.76 -6.83
N ARG A 202 0.10 16.53 -7.25
CA ARG A 202 0.33 15.36 -6.41
C ARG A 202 1.44 14.50 -7.01
N SER A 203 2.68 14.84 -6.70
CA SER A 203 3.89 14.19 -7.26
C SER A 203 3.94 12.69 -7.03
N HIS A 204 3.37 12.16 -5.95
CA HIS A 204 3.30 10.71 -5.71
C HIS A 204 2.52 9.93 -6.77
N CYS A 205 1.70 10.57 -7.61
CA CYS A 205 0.98 9.89 -8.68
C CYS A 205 1.93 9.23 -9.71
N ILE A 206 3.14 9.77 -9.91
CA ILE A 206 4.12 9.20 -10.84
C ILE A 206 4.57 7.79 -10.42
N THR A 207 4.40 7.45 -9.15
CA THR A 207 4.73 6.11 -8.61
C THR A 207 3.82 5.02 -9.15
N ILE A 208 2.67 5.40 -9.72
CA ILE A 208 1.75 4.50 -10.42
C ILE A 208 1.95 4.63 -11.93
N TYR A 209 2.07 5.85 -12.42
CA TYR A 209 2.11 6.12 -13.85
C TYR A 209 3.37 5.52 -14.49
N THR A 210 4.54 5.71 -13.87
CA THR A 210 5.81 5.17 -14.38
C THR A 210 5.80 3.65 -14.52
N PRO A 211 5.52 2.84 -13.47
CA PRO A 211 5.47 1.39 -13.64
C PRO A 211 4.34 0.93 -14.56
N SER A 212 3.17 1.59 -14.55
CA SER A 212 2.06 1.16 -15.41
C SER A 212 2.34 1.37 -16.90
N LEU A 213 2.90 2.52 -17.29
CA LEU A 213 3.32 2.78 -18.66
C LEU A 213 4.45 1.83 -19.08
N TRP A 214 5.46 1.62 -18.22
CA TRP A 214 6.58 0.74 -18.56
C TRP A 214 6.15 -0.73 -18.73
N ILE A 215 5.28 -1.22 -17.84
CA ILE A 215 4.73 -2.57 -17.95
C ILE A 215 3.86 -2.68 -19.21
N ALA A 216 3.01 -1.69 -19.51
CA ALA A 216 2.23 -1.68 -20.74
C ALA A 216 3.13 -1.72 -21.99
N TYR A 217 4.20 -0.92 -22.03
CA TYR A 217 5.22 -0.97 -23.10
C TYR A 217 5.80 -2.38 -23.28
N LYS A 218 6.19 -3.05 -22.19
CA LYS A 218 6.75 -4.41 -22.26
C LYS A 218 5.75 -5.45 -22.76
N LEU A 219 4.47 -5.28 -22.44
CA LEU A 219 3.42 -6.21 -22.82
C LEU A 219 2.98 -6.02 -24.29
N THR A 220 2.96 -4.79 -24.80
CA THR A 220 2.41 -4.49 -26.13
C THR A 220 3.47 -4.13 -27.19
N GLY A 221 4.63 -3.63 -26.77
CA GLY A 221 5.64 -3.04 -27.66
C GLY A 221 5.27 -1.65 -28.20
N GLU A 222 4.20 -1.02 -27.71
CA GLU A 222 3.76 0.29 -28.22
C GLU A 222 4.58 1.45 -27.64
N GLU A 223 5.37 2.12 -28.50
CA GLU A 223 6.29 3.19 -28.09
C GLU A 223 5.60 4.38 -27.39
N ARG A 224 4.30 4.63 -27.62
CA ARG A 224 3.55 5.71 -26.96
C ARG A 224 3.62 5.64 -25.43
N TYR A 225 3.69 4.43 -24.87
CA TYR A 225 3.80 4.26 -23.41
C TYR A 225 5.18 4.66 -22.92
N ARG A 226 6.24 4.24 -23.62
CA ARG A 226 7.62 4.61 -23.29
C ARG A 226 7.85 6.11 -23.41
N GLU A 227 7.37 6.73 -24.48
CA GLU A 227 7.45 8.17 -24.70
C GLU A 227 6.73 8.94 -23.58
N ALA A 228 5.57 8.44 -23.14
CA ALA A 228 4.80 9.08 -22.08
C ALA A 228 5.52 9.08 -20.72
N VAL A 229 6.39 8.11 -20.42
CA VAL A 229 7.15 8.10 -19.15
C VAL A 229 8.03 9.35 -19.02
N ALA A 230 8.64 9.80 -20.12
CA ALA A 230 9.53 10.98 -20.11
C ALA A 230 8.79 12.28 -19.75
N THR A 231 7.46 12.31 -19.83
CA THR A 231 6.67 13.48 -19.40
C THR A 231 6.76 13.74 -17.90
N PHE A 232 7.22 12.77 -17.11
CA PHE A 232 7.39 12.90 -15.67
C PHE A 232 8.78 13.38 -15.24
N ASP A 233 9.72 13.57 -16.17
CA ASP A 233 11.08 14.06 -15.87
C ASP A 233 11.08 15.33 -15.00
N PRO A 234 10.25 16.37 -15.28
CA PRO A 234 10.22 17.56 -14.44
C PRO A 234 9.76 17.27 -13.00
N THR A 235 8.85 16.30 -12.80
CA THR A 235 8.40 15.92 -11.45
C THR A 235 9.47 15.10 -10.73
N VAL A 236 10.17 14.21 -11.43
CA VAL A 236 11.34 13.49 -10.89
C VAL A 236 12.41 14.48 -10.44
N ASP A 237 12.74 15.47 -11.28
CA ASP A 237 13.76 16.47 -10.96
C ASP A 237 13.37 17.34 -9.75
N ARG A 238 12.09 17.71 -9.61
CA ARG A 238 11.58 18.42 -8.41
C ARG A 238 11.69 17.58 -7.15
N LEU A 239 11.34 16.29 -7.22
CA LEU A 239 11.46 15.36 -6.09
C LEU A 239 12.92 15.18 -5.67
N LEU A 240 13.85 15.07 -6.63
CA LEU A 240 15.29 15.06 -6.37
C LEU A 240 15.78 16.36 -5.73
N GLY A 241 15.15 17.48 -6.08
CA GLY A 241 15.35 18.79 -5.45
C GLY A 241 14.76 18.93 -4.05
N GLY A 242 14.12 17.88 -3.50
CA GLY A 242 13.59 17.86 -2.14
C GLY A 242 12.08 18.14 -2.03
N GLU A 243 11.33 18.16 -3.13
CA GLU A 243 9.88 18.43 -3.11
C GLU A 243 9.05 17.18 -2.75
N PHE A 244 9.20 16.69 -1.52
CA PHE A 244 8.45 15.54 -1.02
C PHE A 244 7.73 15.80 0.30
N GLU A 245 6.74 14.97 0.59
CA GLU A 245 5.95 15.02 1.83
C GLU A 245 6.43 13.94 2.80
N LEU A 246 6.60 14.30 4.09
CA LEU A 246 6.88 13.35 5.16
C LEU A 246 5.60 12.62 5.54
N ASN A 247 5.45 11.38 5.06
CA ASN A 247 4.29 10.54 5.28
C ASN A 247 4.65 9.08 4.94
N PHE A 248 4.53 8.17 5.91
CA PHE A 248 4.84 6.75 5.71
C PHE A 248 4.05 6.09 4.59
N ASN A 249 2.81 6.53 4.33
CA ASN A 249 2.04 6.04 3.19
C ASN A 249 2.72 6.43 1.88
N LEU A 250 2.96 7.72 1.68
CA LEU A 250 3.58 8.25 0.46
C LEU A 250 4.98 7.68 0.24
N CYS A 251 5.81 7.60 1.29
CA CYS A 251 7.12 6.96 1.23
C CYS A 251 7.03 5.53 0.66
N SER A 252 6.05 4.75 1.12
CA SER A 252 5.87 3.40 0.61
C SER A 252 5.38 3.35 -0.83
N LEU A 253 4.49 4.25 -1.24
CA LEU A 253 4.07 4.33 -2.64
C LEU A 253 5.26 4.67 -3.55
N PHE A 254 6.09 5.64 -3.16
CA PHE A 254 7.33 5.98 -3.88
C PHE A 254 8.26 4.78 -3.98
N CYS A 255 8.63 4.20 -2.85
CA CYS A 255 9.64 3.16 -2.84
C CYS A 255 9.18 1.91 -3.59
N GLU A 256 7.93 1.47 -3.43
CA GLU A 256 7.44 0.27 -4.09
C GLU A 256 7.08 0.49 -5.56
N GLY A 257 6.51 1.65 -5.91
CA GLY A 257 6.23 2.00 -7.30
C GLY A 257 7.49 2.09 -8.15
N PHE A 258 8.52 2.74 -7.63
CA PHE A 258 9.82 2.82 -8.31
C PHE A 258 10.55 1.49 -8.31
N HIS A 259 10.54 0.75 -7.21
CA HIS A 259 11.10 -0.60 -7.19
C HIS A 259 10.41 -1.51 -8.22
N LEU A 260 9.09 -1.43 -8.39
CA LEU A 260 8.36 -2.18 -9.40
C LEU A 260 8.83 -1.81 -10.82
N ALA A 261 8.89 -0.52 -11.16
CA ALA A 261 9.38 -0.08 -12.48
C ALA A 261 10.81 -0.58 -12.76
N LEU A 262 11.70 -0.46 -11.78
CA LEU A 262 13.09 -0.93 -11.86
C LEU A 262 13.18 -2.46 -12.00
N SER A 263 12.35 -3.21 -11.26
CA SER A 263 12.29 -4.68 -11.35
C SER A 263 11.80 -5.17 -12.72
N GLU A 264 11.04 -4.32 -13.41
CA GLU A 264 10.59 -4.55 -14.78
C GLU A 264 11.62 -4.11 -15.82
N GLY A 265 12.80 -3.66 -15.41
CA GLY A 265 13.89 -3.27 -16.30
C GLY A 265 13.78 -1.85 -16.83
N TYR A 266 13.02 -0.95 -16.18
CA TYR A 266 13.12 0.47 -16.48
C TYR A 266 14.46 1.00 -15.98
N GLU A 267 15.23 1.62 -16.86
CA GLU A 267 16.60 2.06 -16.57
C GLU A 267 16.65 3.59 -16.35
N ASP A 268 16.23 4.02 -15.16
CA ASP A 268 16.42 5.39 -14.69
C ASP A 268 16.94 5.40 -13.25
N ASP A 269 18.24 5.70 -13.10
CA ASP A 269 18.91 5.74 -11.80
C ASP A 269 18.35 6.80 -10.85
N ARG A 270 17.66 7.82 -11.37
CA ARG A 270 16.98 8.83 -10.54
C ARG A 270 15.90 8.19 -9.66
N LEU A 271 15.22 7.16 -10.16
CA LEU A 271 14.23 6.44 -9.36
C LEU A 271 14.85 5.71 -8.18
N ARG A 272 16.05 5.11 -8.37
CA ARG A 272 16.81 4.52 -7.26
C ARG A 272 17.15 5.59 -6.24
N GLN A 273 17.70 6.73 -6.66
CA GLN A 273 18.02 7.84 -5.76
C GLN A 273 16.80 8.31 -4.96
N LEU A 274 15.63 8.41 -5.58
CA LEU A 274 14.40 8.76 -4.90
C LEU A 274 13.97 7.74 -3.84
N ILE A 275 14.21 6.44 -4.04
CA ILE A 275 13.98 5.43 -2.98
C ILE A 275 14.81 5.78 -1.73
N GLY A 276 16.10 6.07 -1.90
CA GLY A 276 17.00 6.44 -0.81
C GLY A 276 16.59 7.74 -0.12
N ILE A 277 16.28 8.79 -0.90
CA ILE A 277 15.83 10.09 -0.38
C ILE A 277 14.54 9.96 0.43
N GLN A 278 13.56 9.21 -0.07
CA GLN A 278 12.29 8.99 0.63
C GLN A 278 12.49 8.24 1.95
N TRP A 279 13.36 7.22 1.94
CA TRP A 279 13.74 6.49 3.15
C TRP A 279 14.36 7.42 4.19
N GLU A 280 15.45 8.11 3.84
CA GLU A 280 16.18 8.99 4.76
C GLU A 280 15.28 10.09 5.35
N ALA A 281 14.46 10.72 4.51
CA ALA A 281 13.53 11.74 4.93
C ALA A 281 12.51 11.23 5.96
N ASN A 282 11.88 10.08 5.69
CA ASN A 282 10.85 9.52 6.57
C ASN A 282 11.43 8.80 7.79
N MET A 283 12.71 8.43 7.77
CA MET A 283 13.40 7.90 8.95
C MET A 283 13.44 8.90 10.12
N THR A 284 13.36 10.20 9.84
CA THR A 284 13.22 11.24 10.88
C THR A 284 11.93 11.12 11.71
N LEU A 285 10.93 10.38 11.22
CA LEU A 285 9.67 10.11 11.90
C LEU A 285 9.68 8.77 12.66
N VAL A 286 10.74 7.98 12.57
CA VAL A 286 10.87 6.70 13.28
C VAL A 286 11.60 6.94 14.60
N SER A 287 10.95 6.58 15.70
CA SER A 287 11.50 6.77 17.04
C SER A 287 12.43 5.63 17.48
N ASP A 288 13.21 5.89 18.52
CA ASP A 288 14.19 4.96 19.09
C ASP A 288 13.58 3.69 19.69
N ASP A 289 12.27 3.57 19.84
CA ASP A 289 11.61 2.34 20.29
C ASP A 289 10.89 1.59 19.15
N GLY A 290 11.05 2.02 17.90
CA GLY A 290 10.44 1.39 16.73
C GLY A 290 9.02 1.87 16.40
N HIS A 291 8.48 2.85 17.13
CA HIS A 291 7.19 3.47 16.76
C HIS A 291 7.39 4.63 15.79
N GLY A 292 6.37 4.92 14.98
CA GLY A 292 6.36 6.08 14.10
C GLY A 292 5.67 7.27 14.72
N ILE A 293 6.04 8.45 14.25
CA ILE A 293 5.33 9.71 14.47
C ILE A 293 4.61 10.08 13.17
N GLN A 294 3.32 10.41 13.24
CA GLN A 294 2.50 10.65 12.05
C GLN A 294 3.06 11.76 11.13
N GLY A 295 3.67 12.79 11.72
CA GLY A 295 4.36 13.83 10.99
C GLY A 295 4.79 14.98 11.90
N PRO A 296 5.56 15.95 11.39
CA PRO A 296 6.05 17.08 12.20
C PRO A 296 4.92 17.95 12.76
N ASN A 297 3.80 18.06 12.04
CA ASN A 297 2.63 18.85 12.45
C ASN A 297 1.61 18.05 13.26
N THR A 298 1.78 16.73 13.36
CA THR A 298 0.89 15.83 14.11
C THR A 298 1.77 14.83 14.84
N PRO A 299 2.44 15.25 15.94
CA PRO A 299 3.44 14.45 16.64
C PRO A 299 2.83 13.31 17.49
N VAL A 300 1.84 12.60 16.95
CA VAL A 300 1.19 11.45 17.58
C VAL A 300 1.80 10.16 17.05
N ARG A 301 1.88 9.16 17.93
CA ARG A 301 2.36 7.84 17.56
C ARG A 301 1.41 7.17 16.56
N THR A 302 1.95 6.42 15.60
CA THR A 302 1.17 5.74 14.54
C THR A 302 1.73 4.37 14.20
N SER A 303 0.85 3.43 13.84
CA SER A 303 1.26 2.14 13.28
C SER A 303 1.68 2.18 11.83
N ARG A 304 1.42 3.29 11.12
CA ARG A 304 1.79 3.43 9.71
C ARG A 304 3.29 3.26 9.45
N VAL A 305 4.14 3.37 10.47
CA VAL A 305 5.57 3.07 10.37
C VAL A 305 5.86 1.63 9.96
N LEU A 306 4.92 0.68 10.15
CA LEU A 306 5.08 -0.69 9.65
C LEU A 306 5.29 -0.74 8.13
N ARG A 307 4.86 0.30 7.41
CA ARG A 307 5.20 0.49 5.99
C ARG A 307 6.71 0.64 5.80
N MET A 308 7.41 1.35 6.68
CA MET A 308 8.89 1.45 6.64
C MET A 308 9.54 0.08 6.82
N ALA A 309 9.02 -0.76 7.72
CA ALA A 309 9.55 -2.11 7.85
C ALA A 309 9.40 -2.93 6.56
N ALA A 310 8.30 -2.75 5.82
CA ALA A 310 8.13 -3.40 4.53
C ALA A 310 9.13 -2.86 3.49
N LEU A 311 9.52 -1.58 3.56
CA LEU A 311 10.47 -0.96 2.65
C LEU A 311 11.92 -1.30 2.93
N ALA A 312 12.30 -1.58 4.17
CA ALA A 312 13.69 -1.83 4.56
C ALA A 312 14.43 -2.85 3.64
N PRO A 313 13.84 -4.01 3.31
CA PRO A 313 14.37 -4.90 2.27
C PRO A 313 14.65 -4.25 0.92
N ILE A 314 13.73 -3.41 0.42
CA ILE A 314 13.89 -2.71 -0.86
C ILE A 314 15.01 -1.69 -0.78
N VAL A 315 15.11 -0.97 0.35
CA VAL A 315 16.14 0.05 0.55
C VAL A 315 17.52 -0.58 0.62
N ASP A 316 17.70 -1.64 1.42
CA ASP A 316 18.99 -2.33 1.53
C ASP A 316 19.42 -3.04 0.24
N TYR A 317 18.46 -3.43 -0.62
CA TYR A 317 18.78 -3.92 -1.96
C TYR A 317 19.55 -2.88 -2.79
N TYR A 318 19.10 -1.62 -2.78
CA TYR A 318 19.69 -0.54 -3.58
C TYR A 318 20.80 0.21 -2.84
N PHE A 319 20.73 0.27 -1.52
CA PHE A 319 21.59 1.08 -0.66
C PHE A 319 22.00 0.30 0.60
N PRO A 320 22.78 -0.80 0.47
CA PRO A 320 23.16 -1.64 1.61
C PRO A 320 23.93 -0.88 2.71
N GLN A 321 24.54 0.27 2.39
CA GLN A 321 25.18 1.14 3.37
C GLN A 321 24.22 1.86 4.32
N MET A 322 22.91 1.87 4.02
CA MET A 322 21.89 2.50 4.87
C MET A 322 21.51 1.62 6.07
N ASP A 323 21.85 0.33 6.05
CA ASP A 323 21.54 -0.63 7.13
C ASP A 323 20.06 -0.56 7.57
N ALA A 324 19.16 -0.59 6.58
CA ALA A 324 17.73 -0.44 6.77
C ALA A 324 17.11 -1.70 7.41
N LEU A 325 17.66 -2.89 7.17
CA LEU A 325 17.10 -4.15 7.65
C LEU A 325 16.95 -4.19 9.19
N PRO A 326 17.98 -3.89 10.02
CA PRO A 326 17.81 -3.86 11.49
C PRO A 326 16.75 -2.87 11.97
N ILE A 327 16.62 -1.72 11.31
CA ILE A 327 15.61 -0.71 11.63
C ILE A 327 14.21 -1.26 11.37
N GLY A 328 13.98 -1.86 10.19
CA GLY A 328 12.68 -2.45 9.88
C GLY A 328 12.31 -3.62 10.80
N LEU A 329 13.29 -4.43 11.24
CA LEU A 329 13.05 -5.49 12.24
C LEU A 329 12.63 -4.93 13.60
N LYS A 330 13.28 -3.84 14.03
CA LYS A 330 12.90 -3.15 15.26
C LYS A 330 11.47 -2.63 15.19
N VAL A 331 11.07 -2.04 14.05
CA VAL A 331 9.69 -1.59 13.81
C VAL A 331 8.70 -2.76 13.84
N LEU A 332 9.03 -3.90 13.20
CA LEU A 332 8.18 -5.11 13.24
C LEU A 332 8.01 -5.66 14.65
N GLY A 333 9.11 -5.78 15.40
CA GLY A 333 9.10 -6.30 16.76
C GLY A 333 8.37 -5.39 17.75
N ALA A 334 8.33 -4.07 17.48
CA ALA A 334 7.60 -3.12 18.31
C ALA A 334 6.07 -3.25 18.17
N GLN A 335 5.58 -3.82 17.06
CA GLN A 335 4.15 -3.84 16.73
C GLN A 335 3.72 -5.23 16.28
N ILE A 336 3.32 -6.06 17.24
CA ILE A 336 3.01 -7.48 17.04
C ILE A 336 1.54 -7.84 17.35
N ASP A 337 0.76 -6.88 17.88
CA ASP A 337 -0.66 -7.07 18.17
C ASP A 337 -1.51 -6.31 17.15
N PRO A 338 -2.19 -7.02 16.22
CA PRO A 338 -2.97 -6.36 15.16
C PRO A 338 -4.14 -5.54 15.71
N ARG A 339 -4.64 -5.83 16.92
CA ARG A 339 -5.72 -5.06 17.55
C ARG A 339 -5.29 -3.67 18.00
N ARG A 340 -3.97 -3.45 18.11
CA ARG A 340 -3.36 -2.18 18.50
C ARG A 340 -2.73 -1.45 17.32
N MET A 341 -2.83 -1.99 16.11
CA MET A 341 -2.27 -1.37 14.91
C MET A 341 -3.21 -0.27 14.40
N CYS A 342 -3.31 0.85 15.11
CA CYS A 342 -4.23 1.94 14.78
C CYS A 342 -3.56 3.06 13.96
N TYR A 343 -4.37 3.87 13.28
CA TYR A 343 -3.85 5.02 12.54
C TYR A 343 -3.20 6.06 13.46
N TYR A 344 -3.77 6.26 14.65
CA TYR A 344 -3.10 6.92 15.78
C TYR A 344 -3.10 5.96 16.97
N LEU A 345 -1.95 5.77 17.60
CA LEU A 345 -1.84 4.94 18.80
C LEU A 345 -2.35 5.66 20.05
N GLU A 346 -2.39 6.99 19.98
CA GLU A 346 -2.82 7.87 21.05
C GLU A 346 -3.66 9.00 20.44
N TYR A 347 -4.73 9.41 21.15
CA TYR A 347 -5.51 10.58 20.77
C TYR A 347 -5.05 11.79 21.57
N ASP A 348 -4.51 12.78 20.86
CA ASP A 348 -4.23 14.10 21.41
C ASP A 348 -5.05 15.15 20.66
N PRO A 349 -6.10 15.74 21.28
CA PRO A 349 -6.93 16.74 20.62
C PRO A 349 -6.18 18.02 20.24
N ALA A 350 -4.98 18.28 20.80
CA ALA A 350 -4.15 19.42 20.40
C ALA A 350 -3.44 19.20 19.05
N HIS A 351 -3.23 17.94 18.66
CA HIS A 351 -2.44 17.56 17.48
C HIS A 351 -3.23 16.78 16.43
N VAL A 352 -4.29 16.08 16.83
CA VAL A 352 -5.18 15.34 15.93
C VAL A 352 -6.28 16.28 15.43
N PRO A 353 -6.45 16.47 14.11
CA PRO A 353 -7.48 17.34 13.57
C PRO A 353 -8.89 16.98 14.05
N ALA A 354 -9.74 18.00 14.20
CA ALA A 354 -11.16 17.79 14.44
C ALA A 354 -11.75 16.85 13.37
N GLY A 355 -12.57 15.89 13.81
CA GLY A 355 -13.14 14.88 12.92
C GLY A 355 -12.27 13.65 12.67
N HIS A 356 -11.02 13.64 13.12
CA HIS A 356 -10.11 12.49 12.97
C HIS A 356 -9.96 11.65 14.23
N LYS A 357 -10.75 11.92 15.29
CA LYS A 357 -10.69 11.12 16.53
C LYS A 357 -10.84 9.62 16.27
N TYR A 358 -11.76 9.25 15.38
CA TYR A 358 -12.02 7.86 15.02
C TYR A 358 -10.77 7.09 14.57
N LEU A 359 -9.78 7.77 13.98
CA LEU A 359 -8.53 7.14 13.54
C LEU A 359 -7.69 6.59 14.71
N SER A 360 -7.87 7.12 15.92
CA SER A 360 -7.25 6.53 17.12
C SER A 360 -7.92 5.24 17.59
N GLU A 361 -9.15 5.01 17.16
CA GLU A 361 -9.98 3.86 17.50
C GLU A 361 -10.19 2.93 16.28
N SER A 362 -9.58 3.27 15.14
CA SER A 362 -9.63 2.50 13.90
C SER A 362 -8.35 1.75 13.66
N ILE A 363 -8.48 0.45 13.38
CA ILE A 363 -7.40 -0.38 12.84
C ILE A 363 -6.91 0.22 11.53
N CYS A 364 -5.60 0.40 11.42
CA CYS A 364 -4.91 0.75 10.20
C CYS A 364 -4.60 -0.53 9.41
N GLU A 365 -5.52 -0.91 8.55
CA GLU A 365 -5.45 -2.13 7.74
C GLU A 365 -4.15 -2.24 6.93
N THR A 366 -3.65 -1.11 6.40
CA THR A 366 -2.38 -1.08 5.68
C THR A 366 -1.19 -1.35 6.59
N SER A 367 -1.24 -1.00 7.87
CA SER A 367 -0.19 -1.37 8.83
C SER A 367 -0.19 -2.88 9.10
N VAL A 368 -1.38 -3.47 9.29
CA VAL A 368 -1.53 -4.92 9.51
C VAL A 368 -1.01 -5.72 8.31
N THR A 369 -1.38 -5.30 7.09
CA THR A 369 -0.94 -5.97 5.86
C THR A 369 0.54 -5.70 5.53
N SER A 370 1.06 -4.50 5.78
CA SER A 370 2.49 -4.20 5.68
C SER A 370 3.34 -5.03 6.64
N TRP A 371 2.84 -5.33 7.84
CA TRP A 371 3.54 -6.23 8.77
C TRP A 371 3.82 -7.59 8.12
N LEU A 372 2.81 -8.20 7.51
CA LEU A 372 2.96 -9.50 6.82
C LEU A 372 3.86 -9.39 5.59
N ALA A 373 3.69 -8.33 4.79
CA ALA A 373 4.52 -8.10 3.61
C ALA A 373 6.01 -7.95 4.00
N ALA A 374 6.30 -7.20 5.07
CA ALA A 374 7.63 -7.05 5.61
C ALA A 374 8.17 -8.41 6.10
N TYR A 375 7.47 -9.08 7.01
CA TYR A 375 7.88 -10.37 7.57
C TYR A 375 8.28 -11.37 6.47
N TRP A 376 7.46 -11.54 5.42
CA TRP A 376 7.77 -12.47 4.34
C TRP A 376 8.93 -12.01 3.44
N ARG A 377 9.13 -10.70 3.25
CA ARG A 377 10.35 -10.17 2.60
C ARG A 377 11.61 -10.51 3.40
N TYR A 378 11.58 -10.33 4.73
CA TYR A 378 12.70 -10.70 5.61
C TYR A 378 13.00 -12.21 5.59
N ARG A 379 11.96 -13.05 5.67
CA ARG A 379 12.09 -14.51 5.57
C ARG A 379 12.71 -14.95 4.24
N ARG A 380 12.36 -14.30 3.13
CA ARG A 380 12.97 -14.56 1.81
C ARG A 380 14.47 -14.25 1.81
N ILE A 381 14.89 -13.11 2.37
CA ILE A 381 16.31 -12.72 2.47
C ILE A 381 17.10 -13.73 3.32
N MET A 382 16.51 -14.26 4.39
CA MET A 382 17.16 -15.31 5.20
C MET A 382 17.45 -16.57 4.39
N GLN A 383 16.53 -17.01 3.54
CA GLN A 383 16.70 -18.22 2.73
C GLN A 383 17.75 -18.07 1.63
N THR A 384 17.96 -16.85 1.14
CA THR A 384 18.96 -16.52 0.11
C THR A 384 20.33 -16.18 0.70
N GLU A 385 20.62 -16.64 1.93
CA GLU A 385 21.87 -16.37 2.67
C GLU A 385 22.18 -14.88 2.80
N GLY A 386 21.15 -14.06 3.02
CA GLY A 386 21.30 -12.60 3.16
C GLY A 386 21.36 -11.84 1.84
N ARG A 387 21.29 -12.52 0.68
CA ARG A 387 21.22 -11.83 -0.61
C ARG A 387 19.84 -11.25 -0.79
N VAL A 388 19.76 -9.93 -0.84
CA VAL A 388 18.53 -9.27 -1.23
C VAL A 388 18.36 -9.43 -2.74
N ALA A 389 17.34 -10.17 -3.15
CA ALA A 389 16.95 -10.31 -4.55
C ALA A 389 15.83 -9.32 -4.86
N PRO A 390 15.76 -8.77 -6.10
CA PRO A 390 14.67 -7.90 -6.49
C PRO A 390 13.29 -8.55 -6.38
#